data_AF-A0A954I321-F1
#
_entry.id   AF-A0A954I321-F1
#
_cell.length_a   1.000
_cell.length_b   1.000
_cell.length_c   1.000
_cell.angle_alpha   90.00
_cell.angle_beta   90.00
_cell.angle_gamma   90.00
#
_symmetry.space_group_name_H-M   'P 1'
#
loop_
_entity.id
_entity.type
_entity.pdbx_description
1 polymer ?
#
loop_
_entity_poly.entity_id
_entity_poly.type
_entity_poly.pdbx_seq_one_letter_code
_entity_poly.pdbx_strand_id
1 'polypeptide(L)'
;MQHSVAPERPFLLYFSTGGAHAPLHVPAAWSDKYKGKFDGGWDAMRKEIFARQKKAGIIPKDAKLTKREDAMPAWDSLTPEQKRFAARTMEVYAGFLEHTDAQVGKLIHAIEASGEADNTLVFYVFGDNGGSAEGGLLGSVNYFAANHGKPETDEYRTQHIDALGTEHSYTHYATGWAWAMDTPY
;
A
#
# COMPACT_ATOMS: atom_id res chain seq x y z
N MET A 1 12.83 11.87 28.06
CA MET A 1 12.11 12.80 28.98
C MET A 1 11.25 12.07 30.00
N GLN A 2 10.48 11.02 29.65
CA GLN A 2 9.68 10.27 30.64
C GLN A 2 10.52 9.66 31.78
N HIS A 3 11.57 8.87 31.48
CA HIS A 3 12.42 8.29 32.53
C HIS A 3 13.18 9.31 33.38
N SER A 4 13.36 10.54 32.89
CA SER A 4 14.06 11.59 33.63
C SER A 4 13.16 12.30 34.64
N VAL A 5 11.84 12.26 34.46
CA VAL A 5 10.86 13.00 35.28
C VAL A 5 9.99 12.06 36.14
N ALA A 6 9.64 10.88 35.64
CA ALA A 6 8.84 9.89 36.36
C ALA A 6 9.10 8.46 35.83
N PRO A 7 10.26 7.86 36.17
CA PRO A 7 10.68 6.57 35.62
C PRO A 7 9.73 5.41 35.94
N GLU A 8 9.04 5.47 37.08
CA GLU A 8 8.13 4.41 37.54
C GLU A 8 6.72 4.47 36.91
N ARG A 9 6.40 5.52 36.13
CA ARG A 9 5.07 5.65 35.52
C ARG A 9 5.04 4.94 34.17
N PRO A 10 4.07 4.04 33.91
CA PRO A 10 3.92 3.41 32.60
C PRO A 10 3.55 4.45 31.53
N PHE A 11 3.84 4.14 30.27
CA PHE A 11 3.45 4.97 29.13
C PHE A 11 2.22 4.42 28.39
N LEU A 12 1.54 5.33 27.71
CA LEU A 12 0.66 5.03 26.59
C LEU A 12 1.20 5.78 25.37
N LEU A 13 1.51 5.07 24.30
CA LEU A 13 1.90 5.65 23.02
C LEU A 13 0.87 5.28 21.97
N TYR A 14 0.24 6.30 21.38
CA TYR A 14 -0.58 6.14 20.19
C TYR A 14 0.19 6.67 18.98
N PHE A 15 0.70 5.75 18.17
CA PHE A 15 1.50 6.07 16.99
C PHE A 15 0.70 5.75 15.72
N SER A 16 0.19 6.80 15.08
CA SER A 16 -0.60 6.71 13.85
C SER A 16 0.08 7.51 12.72
N THR A 17 0.76 6.79 11.83
CA THR A 17 1.41 7.40 10.66
C THR A 17 0.38 7.63 9.55
N GLY A 18 0.60 8.64 8.70
CA GLY A 18 -0.16 8.77 7.45
C GLY A 18 0.20 7.74 6.38
N GLY A 19 1.28 6.97 6.57
CA GLY A 19 1.71 5.95 5.61
C GLY A 19 0.85 4.67 5.72
N ALA A 20 0.42 4.05 4.62
CA ALA A 20 0.69 4.38 3.21
C ALA A 20 -0.53 5.00 2.49
N HIS A 21 -1.23 5.97 3.10
CA HIS A 21 -2.30 6.72 2.43
C HIS A 21 -1.74 7.61 1.31
N ALA A 22 -2.56 7.91 0.31
CA ALA A 22 -2.19 8.81 -0.76
C ALA A 22 -2.02 10.28 -0.30
N PRO A 23 -1.26 11.11 -1.02
CA PRO A 23 -0.48 10.76 -2.20
C PRO A 23 0.68 9.82 -1.87
N LEU A 24 0.95 8.85 -2.74
CA LEU A 24 2.00 7.87 -2.50
C LEU A 24 3.36 8.52 -2.74
N HIS A 25 4.04 8.88 -1.64
CA HIS A 25 5.35 9.52 -1.66
C HIS A 25 6.37 8.72 -0.87
N VAL A 26 7.46 8.35 -1.51
CA VAL A 26 8.53 7.59 -0.88
C VAL A 26 9.84 7.77 -1.66
N PRO A 27 11.01 7.85 -0.99
CA PRO A 27 12.28 7.90 -1.69
C PRO A 27 12.45 6.72 -2.67
N ALA A 28 13.01 6.98 -3.85
CA ALA A 28 13.14 5.99 -4.92
C ALA A 28 13.82 4.69 -4.47
N ALA A 29 14.77 4.76 -3.54
CA ALA A 29 15.46 3.59 -2.99
C ALA A 29 14.51 2.56 -2.33
N TRP A 30 13.30 2.96 -1.93
CA TRP A 30 12.27 2.05 -1.41
C TRP A 30 11.38 1.49 -2.52
N SER A 31 10.84 2.35 -3.39
CA SER A 31 9.95 1.91 -4.46
C SER A 31 10.68 1.07 -5.52
N ASP A 32 11.96 1.36 -5.77
CA ASP A 32 12.76 0.66 -6.77
C ASP A 32 13.08 -0.79 -6.40
N LYS A 33 13.00 -1.16 -5.12
CA LYS A 33 13.10 -2.56 -4.67
C LYS A 33 12.01 -3.45 -5.27
N TYR A 34 10.88 -2.85 -5.63
CA TYR A 34 9.70 -3.53 -6.12
C TYR A 34 9.60 -3.57 -7.65
N LYS A 35 10.58 -2.99 -8.37
CA LYS A 35 10.60 -3.00 -9.85
C LYS A 35 10.33 -4.40 -10.41
N GLY A 36 9.27 -4.51 -11.21
CA GLY A 36 8.84 -5.74 -11.89
C GLY A 36 8.17 -6.79 -10.99
N LYS A 37 7.98 -6.53 -9.69
CA LYS A 37 7.32 -7.47 -8.77
C LYS A 37 5.80 -7.55 -8.99
N PHE A 38 5.24 -6.57 -9.69
CA PHE A 38 3.80 -6.43 -9.91
C PHE A 38 3.38 -6.63 -11.38
N ASP A 39 4.31 -7.04 -12.26
CA ASP A 39 4.04 -7.24 -13.69
C ASP A 39 3.04 -8.39 -13.98
N GLY A 40 2.88 -9.31 -13.02
CA GLY A 40 1.88 -10.38 -13.06
C GLY A 40 0.44 -9.90 -12.87
N GLY A 41 0.24 -8.66 -12.40
CA GLY A 41 -1.07 -8.03 -12.32
C GLY A 41 -1.93 -8.42 -11.12
N TRP A 42 -2.98 -7.63 -10.89
CA TRP A 42 -3.88 -7.79 -9.74
C TRP A 42 -4.67 -9.10 -9.76
N ASP A 43 -5.07 -9.61 -10.93
CA ASP A 43 -5.82 -10.87 -11.03
C ASP A 43 -5.00 -12.08 -10.56
N ALA A 44 -3.70 -12.10 -10.88
CA ALA A 44 -2.78 -13.15 -10.43
C ALA A 44 -2.42 -12.97 -8.95
N MET A 45 -2.08 -11.74 -8.55
CA MET A 45 -1.75 -11.39 -7.17
C MET A 45 -2.88 -11.78 -6.20
N ARG A 46 -4.13 -11.49 -6.55
CA ARG A 46 -5.30 -11.84 -5.73
C ARG A 46 -5.41 -13.36 -5.50
N LYS A 47 -5.17 -14.17 -6.54
CA LYS A 47 -5.16 -15.64 -6.43
C LYS A 47 -3.99 -16.13 -5.58
N GLU A 48 -2.82 -15.52 -5.72
CA GLU A 48 -1.64 -15.85 -4.91
C GLU A 48 -1.89 -15.55 -3.42
N ILE A 49 -2.37 -14.35 -3.10
CA ILE A 49 -2.68 -13.94 -1.72
C ILE A 49 -3.71 -14.89 -1.12
N PHE A 50 -4.76 -15.23 -1.85
CA PHE A 50 -5.80 -16.14 -1.39
C PHE A 50 -5.25 -17.53 -1.05
N ALA A 51 -4.42 -18.09 -1.93
CA ALA A 51 -3.78 -19.38 -1.70
C ALA A 51 -2.83 -19.34 -0.50
N ARG A 52 -2.07 -18.25 -0.34
CA ARG A 52 -1.17 -18.04 0.81
C ARG A 52 -1.92 -17.89 2.12
N GLN A 53 -2.99 -17.10 2.16
CA GLN A 53 -3.85 -16.94 3.34
C GLN A 53 -4.48 -18.28 3.76
N LYS A 54 -4.96 -19.09 2.79
CA LYS A 54 -5.46 -20.46 3.09
C LYS A 54 -4.37 -21.36 3.67
N LYS A 55 -3.18 -21.36 3.07
CA LYS A 55 -2.04 -22.16 3.53
C LYS A 55 -1.61 -21.75 4.94
N ALA A 56 -1.65 -20.45 5.25
CA ALA A 56 -1.30 -19.90 6.55
C ALA A 56 -2.41 -20.05 7.62
N GLY A 57 -3.63 -20.46 7.24
CA GLY A 57 -4.77 -20.56 8.15
C GLY A 57 -5.36 -19.21 8.56
N ILE A 58 -5.05 -18.13 7.83
CA ILE A 58 -5.60 -16.78 8.05
C ILE A 58 -7.09 -16.74 7.68
N ILE A 59 -7.47 -17.46 6.64
CA ILE A 59 -8.86 -17.59 6.19
C ILE A 59 -9.33 -19.06 6.22
N PRO A 60 -10.65 -19.32 6.30
CA PRO A 60 -11.19 -20.68 6.26
C PRO A 60 -10.78 -21.46 5.01
N LYS A 61 -10.59 -22.78 5.15
CA LYS A 61 -10.21 -23.67 4.03
C LYS A 61 -11.27 -23.70 2.92
N ASP A 62 -12.54 -23.57 3.30
CA ASP A 62 -13.72 -23.51 2.43
C ASP A 62 -14.09 -22.10 1.96
N ALA A 63 -13.30 -21.07 2.34
CA ALA A 63 -13.48 -19.72 1.84
C ALA A 63 -13.51 -19.72 0.31
N LYS A 64 -14.32 -18.83 -0.26
CA LYS A 64 -14.45 -18.63 -1.71
C LYS A 64 -13.93 -17.25 -2.06
N LEU A 65 -13.16 -17.16 -3.14
CA LEU A 65 -12.67 -15.88 -3.63
C LEU A 65 -13.81 -15.14 -4.35
N THR A 66 -14.07 -13.88 -4.00
CA THR A 66 -15.08 -13.09 -4.69
C THR A 66 -14.66 -12.84 -6.14
N LYS A 67 -15.66 -12.71 -7.03
CA LYS A 67 -15.43 -12.39 -8.44
C LYS A 67 -14.99 -10.92 -8.59
N ARG A 68 -14.34 -10.62 -9.70
CA ARG A 68 -14.09 -9.23 -10.10
C ARG A 68 -15.41 -8.56 -10.45
N GLU A 69 -15.58 -7.30 -10.10
CA GLU A 69 -16.69 -6.48 -10.61
C GLU A 69 -16.52 -6.20 -12.10
N ASP A 70 -17.63 -6.20 -12.85
CA ASP A 70 -17.61 -6.09 -14.32
C ASP A 70 -17.07 -4.73 -14.79
N ALA A 71 -17.24 -3.69 -13.97
CA ALA A 71 -16.72 -2.34 -14.24
C ALA A 71 -15.19 -2.24 -14.12
N MET A 72 -14.53 -3.23 -13.51
CA MET A 72 -13.08 -3.22 -13.34
C MET A 72 -12.38 -4.01 -14.45
N PRO A 73 -11.39 -3.43 -15.16
CA PRO A 73 -10.71 -4.10 -16.24
C PRO A 73 -9.95 -5.34 -15.75
N ALA A 74 -9.88 -6.36 -16.61
CA ALA A 74 -8.93 -7.44 -16.43
C ALA A 74 -7.51 -6.92 -16.64
N TRP A 75 -6.56 -7.43 -15.88
CA TRP A 75 -5.15 -7.14 -16.14
C TRP A 75 -4.80 -7.41 -17.60
N ASP A 76 -5.22 -8.56 -18.14
CA ASP A 76 -4.94 -8.95 -19.52
C ASP A 76 -5.69 -8.14 -20.58
N SER A 77 -6.66 -7.32 -20.19
CA SER A 77 -7.36 -6.39 -21.10
C SER A 77 -6.65 -5.05 -21.27
N LEU A 78 -5.66 -4.76 -20.42
CA LEU A 78 -4.90 -3.51 -20.47
C LEU A 78 -3.85 -3.51 -21.58
N THR A 79 -3.58 -2.33 -22.13
CA THR A 79 -2.42 -2.13 -23.03
C THR A 79 -1.09 -2.26 -22.25
N PRO A 80 0.05 -2.49 -22.93
CA PRO A 80 1.35 -2.54 -22.28
C PRO A 80 1.68 -1.28 -21.45
N GLU A 81 1.30 -0.10 -21.92
CA GLU A 81 1.53 1.19 -21.24
C GLU A 81 0.70 1.29 -19.97
N GLN A 82 -0.57 0.89 -20.03
CA GLN A 82 -1.46 0.84 -18.87
C GLN A 82 -0.95 -0.15 -17.81
N LYS A 83 -0.49 -1.34 -18.23
CA LYS A 83 0.14 -2.33 -17.32
C LYS A 83 1.37 -1.74 -16.66
N ARG A 84 2.26 -1.11 -17.43
CA ARG A 84 3.49 -0.49 -16.92
C ARG A 84 3.18 0.59 -15.88
N PHE A 85 2.23 1.48 -16.17
CA PHE A 85 1.82 2.53 -15.24
C PHE A 85 1.18 1.95 -13.97
N ALA A 86 0.22 1.03 -14.12
CA ALA A 86 -0.45 0.42 -12.98
C ALA A 86 0.51 -0.37 -12.10
N ALA A 87 1.44 -1.14 -12.67
CA ALA A 87 2.49 -1.83 -11.92
C ALA A 87 3.35 -0.83 -11.13
N ARG A 88 3.82 0.25 -11.79
CA ARG A 88 4.65 1.27 -11.13
C ARG A 88 3.95 1.92 -9.94
N THR A 89 2.65 2.22 -10.03
CA THR A 89 1.92 2.78 -8.89
C THR A 89 1.91 1.83 -7.67
N MET A 90 1.83 0.51 -7.91
CA MET A 90 1.87 -0.49 -6.84
C MET A 90 3.28 -0.68 -6.27
N GLU A 91 4.33 -0.55 -7.08
CA GLU A 91 5.71 -0.52 -6.62
C GLU A 91 5.98 0.64 -5.67
N VAL A 92 5.45 1.82 -5.99
CA VAL A 92 5.53 3.02 -5.15
C VAL A 92 4.79 2.80 -3.84
N TYR A 93 3.57 2.25 -3.89
CA TYR A 93 2.82 1.89 -2.69
C TYR A 93 3.57 0.89 -1.80
N ALA A 94 4.08 -0.20 -2.39
CA ALA A 94 4.80 -1.23 -1.64
C ALA A 94 6.09 -0.67 -1.01
N GLY A 95 6.83 0.18 -1.73
CA GLY A 95 7.97 0.90 -1.18
C GLY A 95 7.58 1.82 -0.02
N PHE A 96 6.48 2.55 -0.14
CA PHE A 96 5.99 3.44 0.92
C PHE A 96 5.54 2.65 2.15
N LEU A 97 4.91 1.50 1.95
CA LEU A 97 4.50 0.60 3.01
C LEU A 97 5.71 0.03 3.76
N GLU A 98 6.73 -0.46 3.05
CA GLU A 98 7.98 -0.94 3.66
C GLU A 98 8.72 0.18 4.40
N HIS A 99 8.74 1.39 3.84
CA HIS A 99 9.34 2.54 4.52
C HIS A 99 8.61 2.88 5.83
N THR A 100 7.28 2.79 5.83
CA THR A 100 6.43 2.98 7.01
C THR A 100 6.75 1.93 8.07
N ASP A 101 6.81 0.66 7.66
CA ASP A 101 7.20 -0.46 8.54
C ASP A 101 8.61 -0.25 9.14
N ALA A 102 9.57 0.23 8.34
CA ALA A 102 10.90 0.55 8.84
C ALA A 102 10.89 1.67 9.90
N GLN A 103 9.96 2.62 9.85
CA GLN A 103 9.82 3.62 10.93
C GLN A 103 9.17 3.03 12.18
N VAL A 104 8.21 2.12 12.03
CA VAL A 104 7.65 1.36 13.16
C VAL A 104 8.74 0.53 13.83
N GLY A 105 9.59 -0.15 13.04
CA GLY A 105 10.73 -0.90 13.56
C GLY A 105 11.69 -0.04 14.40
N LYS A 106 11.95 1.21 14.01
CA LYS A 106 12.75 2.13 14.84
C LYS A 106 12.10 2.43 16.19
N LEU A 107 10.78 2.55 16.24
CA LEU A 107 10.05 2.74 17.48
C LEU A 107 10.15 1.51 18.38
N ILE A 108 9.93 0.31 17.82
CA ILE A 108 10.04 -0.94 18.58
C ILE A 108 11.46 -1.14 19.11
N HIS A 109 12.49 -0.93 18.28
CA HIS A 109 13.89 -1.01 18.72
C HIS A 109 14.22 0.01 19.83
N ALA A 110 13.58 1.19 19.83
CA ALA A 110 13.78 2.16 20.90
C ALA A 110 13.18 1.69 22.24
N ILE A 111 12.04 0.99 22.21
CA ILE A 111 11.43 0.36 23.39
C ILE A 111 12.26 -0.82 23.89
N GLU A 112 12.83 -1.62 22.98
CA GLU A 112 13.77 -2.69 23.34
C GLU A 112 15.04 -2.13 23.99
N ALA A 113 15.62 -1.09 23.40
CA ALA A 113 16.83 -0.45 23.92
C ALA A 113 16.60 0.23 25.28
N SER A 114 15.35 0.55 25.64
CA SER A 114 15.02 1.08 26.98
C SER A 114 14.87 -0.02 28.03
N GLY A 115 14.86 -1.30 27.65
CA GLY A 115 14.65 -2.43 28.55
C GLY A 115 13.17 -2.68 28.93
N GLU A 116 12.22 -2.02 28.26
CA GLU A 116 10.80 -2.07 28.61
C GLU A 116 9.98 -3.01 27.70
N ALA A 117 10.62 -3.68 26.72
CA ALA A 117 9.93 -4.49 25.73
C ALA A 117 9.07 -5.61 26.33
N ASP A 118 9.62 -6.36 27.29
CA ASP A 118 8.89 -7.47 27.95
C ASP A 118 7.67 -6.99 28.76
N ASN A 119 7.65 -5.71 29.13
CA ASN A 119 6.56 -5.06 29.86
C ASN A 119 5.71 -4.13 28.96
N THR A 120 5.86 -4.23 27.63
CA THR A 120 5.11 -3.41 26.68
C THR A 120 4.12 -4.27 25.91
N LEU A 121 2.82 -3.97 26.03
CA LEU A 121 1.79 -4.54 25.18
C LEU A 121 1.68 -3.74 23.88
N VAL A 122 1.96 -4.39 22.74
CA VAL A 122 1.87 -3.78 21.42
C VAL A 122 0.60 -4.23 20.70
N PHE A 123 -0.22 -3.25 20.32
CA PHE A 123 -1.30 -3.46 19.35
C PHE A 123 -0.86 -2.88 18.01
N TYR A 124 -0.70 -3.74 17.01
CA TYR A 124 -0.42 -3.32 15.64
C TYR A 124 -1.67 -3.52 14.79
N VAL A 125 -2.24 -2.40 14.33
CA VAL A 125 -3.39 -2.38 13.44
C VAL A 125 -2.90 -1.97 12.06
N PHE A 126 -2.94 -2.90 11.11
CA PHE A 126 -2.53 -2.67 9.75
C PHE A 126 -3.70 -2.09 8.95
N GLY A 127 -3.71 -0.76 8.81
CA GLY A 127 -4.78 -0.02 8.14
C GLY A 127 -5.98 0.27 9.05
N ASP A 128 -6.57 1.46 8.90
CA ASP A 128 -7.83 1.84 9.53
C ASP A 128 -9.06 1.47 8.65
N ASN A 129 -8.81 1.10 7.39
CA ASN A 129 -9.78 0.64 6.40
C ASN A 129 -9.11 -0.31 5.37
N GLY A 130 -9.87 -0.77 4.36
CA GLY A 130 -9.37 -1.62 3.27
C GLY A 130 -8.57 -0.84 2.21
N GLY A 131 -8.29 -1.49 1.08
CA GLY A 131 -7.62 -0.88 -0.06
C GLY A 131 -8.41 0.30 -0.64
N SER A 132 -7.73 1.43 -0.85
CA SER A 132 -8.39 2.62 -1.42
C SER A 132 -8.49 2.53 -2.94
N ALA A 133 -9.68 2.80 -3.47
CA ALA A 133 -9.95 2.85 -4.91
C ALA A 133 -9.78 4.25 -5.53
N GLU A 134 -9.25 5.23 -4.77
CA GLU A 134 -9.24 6.65 -5.16
C GLU A 134 -8.38 6.98 -6.38
N GLY A 135 -7.45 6.11 -6.77
CA GLY A 135 -6.67 6.28 -8.00
C GLY A 135 -7.43 5.98 -9.29
N GLY A 136 -8.68 5.48 -9.19
CA GLY A 136 -9.49 5.10 -10.34
C GLY A 136 -9.00 3.82 -11.04
N LEU A 137 -9.66 3.45 -12.14
CA LEU A 137 -9.50 2.14 -12.78
C LEU A 137 -8.06 1.82 -13.23
N LEU A 138 -7.29 2.84 -13.61
CA LEU A 138 -5.93 2.70 -14.13
C LEU A 138 -4.85 3.29 -13.22
N GLY A 139 -5.24 3.84 -12.07
CA GLY A 139 -4.36 4.68 -11.26
C GLY A 139 -4.23 6.09 -11.83
N SER A 140 -3.54 6.95 -11.10
CA SER A 140 -3.46 8.38 -11.40
C SER A 140 -2.12 8.98 -11.02
N VAL A 141 -1.62 9.90 -11.84
CA VAL A 141 -0.50 10.79 -11.47
C VAL A 141 -0.97 11.82 -10.43
N ASN A 142 -2.22 12.27 -10.52
CA ASN A 142 -2.92 13.14 -9.58
C ASN A 142 -4.35 12.61 -9.35
N TYR A 143 -4.59 11.95 -8.23
CA TYR A 143 -5.90 11.32 -7.95
C TYR A 143 -7.05 12.32 -7.79
N PHE A 144 -6.77 13.61 -7.54
CA PHE A 144 -7.80 14.65 -7.51
C PHE A 144 -8.21 15.18 -8.89
N ALA A 145 -7.45 14.89 -9.96
CA ALA A 145 -7.72 15.45 -11.28
C ALA A 145 -9.10 15.04 -11.82
N ALA A 146 -9.47 13.77 -11.65
CA ALA A 146 -10.78 13.25 -12.04
C ALA A 146 -11.92 13.90 -11.23
N ASN A 147 -11.73 14.11 -9.92
CA ASN A 147 -12.71 14.76 -9.05
C ASN A 147 -12.99 16.22 -9.47
N HIS A 148 -12.04 16.85 -10.17
CA HIS A 148 -12.19 18.20 -10.74
C HIS A 148 -12.60 18.20 -12.22
N GLY A 149 -13.12 17.08 -12.74
CA GLY A 149 -13.59 16.96 -14.12
C GLY A 149 -12.47 16.93 -15.17
N LYS A 150 -11.24 16.60 -14.77
CA LYS A 150 -10.06 16.53 -15.64
C LYS A 150 -9.44 15.12 -15.58
N PRO A 151 -10.12 14.09 -16.13
CA PRO A 151 -9.57 12.75 -16.15
C PRO A 151 -8.26 12.71 -16.96
N GLU A 152 -7.28 11.97 -16.45
CA GLU A 152 -5.98 11.81 -17.11
C GLU A 152 -6.08 10.89 -18.32
N THR A 153 -5.36 11.24 -19.40
CA THR A 153 -5.16 10.39 -20.57
C THR A 153 -4.01 9.40 -20.34
N ASP A 154 -3.97 8.32 -21.11
CA ASP A 154 -2.86 7.35 -21.04
C ASP A 154 -1.53 7.97 -21.50
N GLU A 155 -1.58 8.91 -22.45
CA GLU A 155 -0.45 9.75 -22.84
C GLU A 155 0.12 10.52 -21.64
N TYR A 156 -0.76 11.20 -20.87
CA TYR A 156 -0.34 11.96 -19.69
C TYR A 156 0.30 11.06 -18.62
N ARG A 157 -0.34 9.91 -18.32
CA ARG A 157 0.21 8.90 -17.38
C ARG A 157 1.59 8.42 -17.82
N THR A 158 1.76 8.13 -19.11
CA THR A 158 3.03 7.64 -19.67
C THR A 158 4.13 8.69 -19.56
N GLN A 159 3.82 9.95 -19.88
CA GLN A 159 4.78 11.06 -19.82
C GLN A 159 5.24 11.40 -18.39
N HIS A 160 4.45 11.06 -17.36
CA HIS A 160 4.72 11.44 -15.97
C HIS A 160 4.99 10.24 -15.04
N ILE A 161 5.19 9.05 -15.59
CA ILE A 161 5.43 7.83 -14.79
C ILE A 161 6.68 7.92 -13.89
N ASP A 162 7.69 8.68 -14.31
CA ASP A 162 8.92 8.85 -13.54
C ASP A 162 8.77 9.84 -12.36
N ALA A 163 7.67 10.61 -12.33
CA ALA A 163 7.33 11.50 -11.22
C ALA A 163 6.60 10.77 -10.07
N LEU A 164 6.18 9.52 -10.26
CA LEU A 164 5.45 8.77 -9.24
C LEU A 164 6.34 8.50 -8.03
N GLY A 165 5.83 8.79 -6.83
CA GLY A 165 6.58 8.66 -5.58
C GLY A 165 7.33 9.91 -5.14
N THR A 166 7.38 10.95 -5.97
CA THR A 166 8.07 12.22 -5.68
C THR A 166 7.09 13.36 -5.40
N GLU A 167 7.62 14.50 -4.96
CA GLU A 167 6.90 15.76 -4.76
C GLU A 167 6.23 16.31 -6.04
N HIS A 168 6.54 15.76 -7.22
CA HIS A 168 6.01 16.19 -8.51
C HIS A 168 4.74 15.43 -8.94
N SER A 169 4.24 14.50 -8.13
CA SER A 169 2.98 13.80 -8.38
C SER A 169 2.08 13.81 -7.15
N TYR A 170 0.79 13.59 -7.37
CA TYR A 170 -0.20 13.37 -6.33
C TYR A 170 -0.81 11.97 -6.54
N THR A 171 0.07 10.97 -6.62
CA THR A 171 -0.24 9.68 -7.22
C THR A 171 -1.06 8.76 -6.31
N HIS A 172 -1.84 7.87 -6.92
CA HIS A 172 -2.55 6.76 -6.29
C HIS A 172 -2.58 5.55 -7.23
N TYR A 173 -2.56 4.34 -6.67
CA TYR A 173 -2.65 3.09 -7.43
C TYR A 173 -4.04 2.80 -7.99
N ALA A 174 -4.09 1.93 -9.01
CA ALA A 174 -5.31 1.49 -9.69
C ALA A 174 -6.26 0.70 -8.78
N THR A 175 -7.57 0.85 -8.97
CA THR A 175 -8.60 0.10 -8.22
C THR A 175 -8.40 -1.42 -8.24
N GLY A 176 -7.81 -1.97 -9.31
CA GLY A 176 -7.43 -3.38 -9.38
C GLY A 176 -6.50 -3.82 -8.24
N TRP A 177 -5.57 -2.94 -7.82
CA TRP A 177 -4.69 -3.20 -6.68
C TRP A 177 -5.42 -3.11 -5.35
N ALA A 178 -6.36 -2.16 -5.18
CA ALA A 178 -7.23 -2.10 -4.00
C ALA A 178 -7.93 -3.45 -3.79
N TRP A 179 -8.59 -3.93 -4.85
CA TRP A 179 -9.24 -5.22 -4.86
C TRP A 179 -8.25 -6.36 -4.58
N ALA A 180 -7.08 -6.42 -5.23
CA ALA A 180 -6.12 -7.48 -4.93
C ALA A 180 -5.65 -7.49 -3.47
N MET A 181 -5.44 -6.32 -2.86
CA MET A 181 -4.96 -6.22 -1.48
C MET A 181 -6.06 -6.53 -0.45
N ASP A 182 -7.34 -6.35 -0.80
CA ASP A 182 -8.50 -6.69 0.04
C ASP A 182 -8.91 -8.18 -0.03
N THR A 183 -8.07 -9.05 -0.59
CA THR A 183 -8.32 -10.50 -0.64
C THR A 183 -8.70 -11.06 0.75
N PRO A 184 -9.80 -11.85 0.88
CA PRO A 184 -10.64 -12.44 -0.17
C PRO A 184 -11.90 -11.66 -0.55
N TYR A 185 -12.09 -10.45 -0.03
CA TYR A 185 -13.32 -9.68 -0.11
C TYR A 185 -13.42 -8.90 -1.42
#